data_AF-A0A9E5DZB2-F1
#
_entry.id   AF-A0A9E5DZB2-F1
#
_cell.length_a   1.000
_cell.length_b   1.000
_cell.length_c   1.000
_cell.angle_alpha   90.00
_cell.angle_beta   90.00
_cell.angle_gamma   90.00
#
_symmetry.space_group_name_H-M   'P 1'
#
loop_
_entity.id
_entity.type
_entity.pdbx_description
1 polymer ?
#
loop_
_entity_poly.entity_id
_entity_poly.type
_entity_poly.pdbx_seq_one_letter_code
_entity_poly.pdbx_strand_id
1 'polypeptide(L)'
;MKKLISGAALILTLATPFAVFADETPSAQNGASARIAAGSNSTCDERTALRLTNLEHRRADADTKLTQRRTDEETRLERHRTDATKRLSEHRTNEDAHLMRYRMERNSHAYKSDATKAAFETYNVAVDAATKIRRETIDAVMKTFQTAQDAALKTRHDAVDAAVKARRAAIDAALSTWKIRCTGTEAERQAANKALRDAVSAAHTTSQTVIKAAQSAFESTMKPARATRDAAEKVARETFRSSIKIAHDILQQARQAAVKK
;
A
#
# COMPACT_ATOMS: atom_id res chain seq x y z
N MET A 1 -0.33 -12.10 32.45
CA MET A 1 0.65 -12.15 31.35
C MET A 1 0.04 -11.45 30.14
N LYS A 2 0.34 -10.16 29.95
CA LYS A 2 1.37 -9.62 29.04
C LYS A 2 1.07 -9.90 27.55
N LYS A 3 0.76 -8.81 26.84
CA LYS A 3 0.83 -8.58 25.39
C LYS A 3 -0.01 -9.54 24.53
N LEU A 4 -1.33 -9.31 24.52
CA LEU A 4 -2.12 -9.62 23.32
C LEU A 4 -1.52 -8.78 22.19
N ILE A 5 -0.97 -9.48 21.21
CA ILE A 5 -0.48 -8.93 19.95
C ILE A 5 -1.66 -8.19 19.34
N SER A 6 -1.71 -6.88 19.57
CA SER A 6 -2.40 -5.95 18.70
C SER A 6 -1.94 -6.31 17.31
N GLY A 7 -2.84 -6.89 16.52
CA GLY A 7 -2.64 -7.00 15.08
C GLY A 7 -2.18 -5.63 14.65
N ALA A 8 -0.93 -5.56 14.18
CA ALA A 8 -0.33 -4.30 13.79
C ALA A 8 -1.25 -3.76 12.70
N ALA A 9 -2.08 -2.79 13.09
CA ALA A 9 -2.89 -2.02 12.19
C ALA A 9 -1.87 -1.29 11.32
N LEU A 10 -1.58 -1.90 10.17
CA LEU A 10 -0.69 -1.35 9.15
C LEU A 10 -1.42 -0.15 8.55
N ILE A 11 -1.44 0.94 9.28
CA ILE A 11 -1.76 2.26 8.77
C ILE A 11 -0.51 2.66 8.00
N LEU A 12 -0.38 2.14 6.77
CA LEU A 12 0.52 2.73 5.80
C LEU A 12 -0.13 4.06 5.42
N THR A 13 0.24 5.13 6.12
CA THR A 13 0.08 6.51 5.65
C THR A 13 0.91 6.66 4.39
N LEU A 14 0.36 6.20 3.25
CA LEU A 14 0.83 6.52 1.91
C LEU A 14 0.47 7.97 1.59
N ALA A 15 0.90 8.89 2.45
CA ALA A 15 1.03 10.30 2.12
C ALA A 15 2.44 10.49 1.57
N THR A 16 2.67 10.01 0.34
CA THR A 16 3.83 10.49 -0.41
C THR A 16 3.46 11.84 -1.00
N PRO A 17 4.23 12.91 -0.69
CA PRO A 17 4.07 14.17 -1.38
C PRO A 17 4.48 13.95 -2.84
N PHE A 18 3.52 14.00 -3.75
CA PHE A 18 3.77 14.19 -5.18
C PHE A 18 4.30 15.62 -5.41
N ALA A 19 5.44 15.95 -4.81
CA ALA A 19 6.13 17.23 -4.97
C ALA A 19 7.25 17.16 -6.02
N VAL A 20 7.25 16.16 -6.90
CA VAL A 20 8.29 15.99 -7.94
C VAL A 20 8.01 16.84 -9.19
N PHE A 21 6.95 17.65 -9.21
CA PHE A 21 6.67 18.59 -10.32
C PHE A 21 6.46 20.04 -9.87
N ALA A 22 6.91 20.41 -8.65
CA ALA A 22 6.68 21.74 -8.10
C ALA A 22 7.74 22.80 -8.49
N ASP A 23 8.77 22.44 -9.26
CA ASP A 23 9.87 23.36 -9.58
C ASP A 23 9.79 23.86 -11.04
N GLU A 24 8.66 24.49 -11.36
CA GLU A 24 8.57 25.46 -12.46
C GLU A 24 7.76 26.67 -11.98
N THR A 25 8.26 27.35 -10.93
CA THR A 25 7.86 28.73 -10.67
C THR A 25 8.45 29.63 -11.76
N PRO A 26 7.65 30.50 -12.39
CA PRO A 26 8.17 31.47 -13.35
C PRO A 26 8.90 32.55 -12.54
N SER A 27 10.23 32.45 -12.46
CA SER A 27 11.05 33.55 -11.93
C SER A 27 10.85 34.77 -12.80
N ALA A 28 10.19 35.78 -12.24
CA ALA A 28 10.09 37.12 -12.81
C ALA A 28 11.48 37.77 -12.74
N GLN A 29 12.13 37.96 -13.88
CA GLN A 29 13.28 38.85 -13.99
C GLN A 29 12.88 40.06 -14.85
N ASN A 30 12.56 41.14 -14.15
CA ASN A 30 12.73 42.49 -14.67
C ASN A 30 14.23 42.71 -14.87
N GLY A 31 14.62 42.99 -16.12
CA GLY A 31 15.99 43.30 -16.49
C GLY A 31 16.03 43.78 -17.93
N ALA A 32 15.83 45.08 -18.12
CA ALA A 32 16.05 45.74 -19.40
C ALA A 32 17.52 45.60 -19.82
N SER A 33 17.77 45.15 -21.05
CA SER A 33 18.88 45.64 -21.87
C SER A 33 18.69 45.26 -23.34
N ALA A 34 19.04 46.22 -24.17
CA ALA A 34 18.67 46.34 -25.56
C ALA A 34 19.61 45.59 -26.53
N ARG A 35 19.13 45.48 -27.78
CA ARG A 35 19.85 45.29 -29.05
C ARG A 35 20.55 43.94 -29.25
N ILE A 36 20.01 43.13 -30.17
CA ILE A 36 20.68 42.81 -31.45
C ILE A 36 19.60 42.78 -32.55
N ALA A 37 19.67 43.74 -33.46
CA ALA A 37 19.11 43.63 -34.79
C ALA A 37 20.19 43.06 -35.71
N ALA A 38 19.81 42.08 -36.53
CA ALA A 38 20.44 41.58 -37.76
C ALA A 38 20.59 40.05 -37.76
N GLY A 39 19.83 39.41 -38.66
CA GLY A 39 20.22 38.21 -39.39
C GLY A 39 20.69 36.98 -38.61
N SER A 40 19.76 36.13 -38.21
CA SER A 40 19.95 34.67 -38.29
C SER A 40 18.63 33.95 -38.05
N ASN A 41 18.06 33.43 -39.13
CA ASN A 41 16.93 32.49 -39.08
C ASN A 41 17.31 31.13 -38.43
N SER A 42 18.43 31.02 -37.70
CA SER A 42 18.95 29.78 -37.11
C SER A 42 18.94 29.75 -35.57
N THR A 43 18.66 30.86 -34.88
CA THR A 43 18.74 30.91 -33.41
C THR A 43 17.52 30.29 -32.70
N CYS A 44 16.38 30.17 -33.40
CA CYS A 44 15.23 29.41 -32.91
C CYS A 44 15.54 27.90 -32.92
N ASP A 45 16.20 27.37 -33.94
CA ASP A 45 16.39 25.91 -34.06
C ASP A 45 17.36 25.36 -33.01
N GLU A 46 18.52 25.99 -32.79
CA GLU A 46 19.55 25.40 -31.93
C GLU A 46 19.23 25.51 -30.44
N ARG A 47 18.75 26.69 -29.98
CA ARG A 47 18.36 26.91 -28.58
C ARG A 47 17.09 26.15 -28.21
N THR A 48 16.18 25.98 -29.17
CA THR A 48 14.96 25.20 -28.98
C THR A 48 15.25 23.70 -29.03
N ALA A 49 16.06 23.23 -29.98
CA ALA A 49 16.50 21.85 -30.03
C ALA A 49 17.19 21.45 -28.72
N LEU A 50 18.05 22.33 -28.17
CA LEU A 50 18.67 22.13 -26.87
C LEU A 50 17.66 22.11 -25.71
N ARG A 51 16.62 22.95 -25.75
CA ARG A 51 15.56 22.92 -24.72
C ARG A 51 14.69 21.67 -24.82
N LEU A 52 14.39 21.20 -26.03
CA LEU A 52 13.62 20.00 -26.28
C LEU A 52 14.38 18.75 -25.84
N THR A 53 15.66 18.63 -26.20
CA THR A 53 16.50 17.51 -25.75
C THR A 53 16.65 17.53 -24.23
N ASN A 54 16.84 18.69 -23.60
CA ASN A 54 16.85 18.78 -22.14
C ASN A 54 15.51 18.37 -21.50
N LEU A 55 14.38 18.70 -22.14
CA LEU A 55 13.05 18.37 -21.66
C LEU A 55 12.75 16.87 -21.85
N GLU A 56 13.19 16.27 -22.96
CA GLU A 56 13.19 14.81 -23.18
C GLU A 56 14.06 14.08 -22.16
N HIS A 57 15.27 14.59 -21.89
CA HIS A 57 16.18 13.99 -20.91
C HIS A 57 15.58 14.04 -19.50
N ARG A 58 15.01 15.19 -19.10
CA ARG A 58 14.30 15.33 -17.81
C ARG A 58 13.09 14.42 -17.71
N ARG A 59 12.37 14.19 -18.81
CA ARG A 59 11.25 13.23 -18.85
C ARG A 59 11.75 11.80 -18.70
N ALA A 60 12.78 11.40 -19.44
CA ALA A 60 13.37 10.07 -19.33
C ALA A 60 13.90 9.78 -17.91
N ASP A 61 14.53 10.78 -17.28
CA ASP A 61 14.99 10.68 -15.90
C ASP A 61 13.82 10.58 -14.90
N ALA A 62 12.77 11.39 -15.11
CA ALA A 62 11.57 11.34 -14.28
C ALA A 62 10.87 9.99 -14.39
N ASP A 63 10.82 9.40 -15.58
CA ASP A 63 10.23 8.09 -15.84
C ASP A 63 11.02 6.96 -15.18
N THR A 64 12.34 7.03 -15.30
CA THR A 64 13.26 6.08 -14.65
C THR A 64 13.10 6.16 -13.14
N LYS A 65 13.07 7.36 -12.55
CA LYS A 65 12.86 7.58 -11.11
C LYS A 65 11.47 7.11 -10.65
N LEU A 66 10.44 7.33 -11.45
CA LEU A 66 9.08 6.93 -11.12
C LEU A 66 8.92 5.41 -11.17
N THR A 67 9.56 4.76 -12.14
CA THR A 67 9.64 3.30 -12.24
C THR A 67 10.42 2.72 -11.06
N GLN A 68 11.61 3.25 -10.75
CA GLN A 68 12.40 2.83 -9.60
C GLN A 68 11.62 2.95 -8.29
N ARG A 69 10.98 4.09 -8.03
CA ARG A 69 10.16 4.28 -6.82
C ARG A 69 9.02 3.28 -6.72
N ARG A 70 8.41 2.89 -7.83
CA ARG A 70 7.36 1.85 -7.84
C ARG A 70 7.94 0.50 -7.49
N THR A 71 9.03 0.10 -8.15
CA THR A 71 9.70 -1.17 -7.86
C THR A 71 10.17 -1.23 -6.40
N ASP A 72 10.70 -0.14 -5.87
CA ASP A 72 11.15 -0.05 -4.48
C ASP A 72 9.99 -0.20 -3.49
N GLU A 73 8.86 0.46 -3.76
CA GLU A 73 7.65 0.36 -2.93
C GLU A 73 7.01 -1.01 -3.01
N GLU A 74 6.95 -1.63 -4.19
CA GLU A 74 6.48 -3.01 -4.37
C GLU A 74 7.39 -3.99 -3.63
N THR A 75 8.70 -3.84 -3.78
CA THR A 75 9.69 -4.66 -3.07
C THR A 75 9.62 -4.45 -1.56
N ARG A 76 9.32 -3.23 -1.10
CA ARG A 76 9.14 -2.93 0.33
C ARG A 76 7.85 -3.56 0.85
N LEU A 77 6.75 -3.46 0.12
CA LEU A 77 5.48 -4.06 0.48
C LEU A 77 5.60 -5.59 0.55
N GLU A 78 6.26 -6.20 -0.43
CA GLU A 78 6.48 -7.64 -0.47
C GLU A 78 7.36 -8.10 0.69
N ARG A 79 8.48 -7.41 0.95
CA ARG A 79 9.32 -7.69 2.14
C ARG A 79 8.53 -7.62 3.44
N HIS A 80 7.67 -6.63 3.60
CA HIS A 80 6.83 -6.52 4.79
C HIS A 80 5.83 -7.69 4.90
N ARG A 81 5.27 -8.16 3.78
CA ARG A 81 4.37 -9.32 3.76
C ARG A 81 5.09 -10.62 4.10
N THR A 82 6.27 -10.83 3.52
CA THR A 82 7.09 -12.02 3.81
C THR A 82 7.54 -12.02 5.27
N ASP A 83 7.98 -10.88 5.79
CA ASP A 83 8.40 -10.74 7.19
C ASP A 83 7.24 -10.97 8.16
N ALA A 84 6.06 -10.40 7.89
CA ALA A 84 4.89 -10.60 8.72
C ALA A 84 4.46 -12.08 8.73
N THR A 85 4.46 -12.73 7.57
CA THR A 85 4.11 -14.15 7.43
C THR A 85 5.12 -15.04 8.17
N LYS A 86 6.42 -14.73 8.03
CA LYS A 86 7.49 -15.44 8.74
C LYS A 86 7.33 -15.30 10.25
N ARG A 87 7.17 -14.08 10.77
CA ARG A 87 6.97 -13.82 12.22
C ARG A 87 5.73 -14.53 12.76
N LEU A 88 4.64 -14.55 11.99
CA LEU A 88 3.42 -15.27 12.38
C LEU A 88 3.65 -16.78 12.45
N SER A 89 4.36 -17.35 11.47
CA SER A 89 4.71 -18.77 11.43
C SER A 89 5.61 -19.18 12.60
N GLU A 90 6.66 -18.38 12.88
CA GLU A 90 7.56 -18.58 14.01
C GLU A 90 6.79 -18.51 15.34
N HIS A 91 5.92 -17.51 15.50
CA HIS A 91 5.08 -17.38 16.68
C HIS A 91 4.17 -18.60 16.88
N ARG A 92 3.52 -19.09 15.81
CA ARG A 92 2.65 -20.28 15.89
C ARG A 92 3.44 -21.52 16.30
N THR A 93 4.60 -21.72 15.70
CA THR A 93 5.51 -22.84 16.01
C THR A 93 5.94 -22.81 17.48
N ASN A 94 6.31 -21.62 17.98
CA ASN A 94 6.73 -21.46 19.37
C ASN A 94 5.59 -21.72 20.35
N GLU A 95 4.38 -21.24 20.07
CA GLU A 95 3.19 -21.51 20.89
C GLU A 95 2.81 -22.99 20.87
N ASP A 96 2.88 -23.65 19.71
CA ASP A 96 2.59 -25.09 19.60
C ASP A 96 3.61 -25.93 20.37
N ALA A 97 4.89 -25.58 20.28
CA ALA A 97 5.94 -26.23 21.08
C ALA A 97 5.76 -25.97 22.59
N HIS A 98 5.32 -24.77 22.98
CA HIS A 98 5.02 -24.46 24.37
C HIS A 98 3.82 -25.29 24.89
N LEU A 99 2.73 -25.35 24.12
CA LEU A 99 1.55 -26.16 24.46
C LEU A 99 1.90 -27.65 24.56
N MET A 100 2.72 -28.16 23.64
CA MET A 100 3.19 -29.55 23.67
C MET A 100 4.01 -29.84 24.93
N ARG A 101 4.98 -28.99 25.27
CA ARG A 101 5.76 -29.13 26.52
C ARG A 101 4.88 -29.12 27.76
N TYR A 102 3.94 -28.17 27.85
CA TYR A 102 3.01 -28.10 28.98
C TYR A 102 2.14 -29.36 29.11
N ARG A 103 1.71 -29.94 27.98
CA ARG A 103 0.96 -31.20 27.98
C ARG A 103 1.81 -32.38 28.41
N MET A 104 3.06 -32.47 27.96
CA MET A 104 4.00 -33.53 28.37
C MET A 104 4.30 -33.45 29.87
N GLU A 105 4.61 -32.26 30.38
CA GLU A 105 4.83 -32.02 31.80
C GLU A 105 3.60 -32.38 32.64
N ARG A 106 2.40 -31.98 32.19
CA ARG A 106 1.18 -32.39 32.89
C ARG A 106 0.95 -33.90 32.85
N ASN A 107 1.23 -34.56 31.72
CA ASN A 107 1.06 -36.00 31.55
C ASN A 107 2.08 -36.82 32.35
N SER A 108 3.23 -36.26 32.70
CA SER A 108 4.21 -36.94 33.57
C SER A 108 3.77 -36.96 35.03
N HIS A 109 2.85 -36.08 35.44
CA HIS A 109 2.23 -36.13 36.76
C HIS A 109 1.12 -37.17 36.83
N ALA A 110 1.06 -37.93 37.92
CA ALA A 110 0.00 -38.89 38.16
C ALA A 110 -1.37 -38.19 38.26
N TYR A 111 -2.32 -38.63 37.44
CA TYR A 111 -3.71 -38.19 37.52
C TYR A 111 -4.38 -38.80 38.76
N LYS A 112 -5.20 -38.01 39.46
CA LYS A 112 -5.95 -38.47 40.64
C LYS A 112 -7.00 -39.55 40.30
N SER A 113 -7.45 -39.59 39.05
CA SER A 113 -8.38 -40.60 38.53
C SER A 113 -8.34 -40.66 37.01
N ASP A 114 -8.71 -41.82 36.43
CA ASP A 114 -8.86 -41.98 34.97
C ASP A 114 -9.91 -41.03 34.39
N ALA A 115 -10.96 -40.73 35.15
CA ALA A 115 -11.96 -39.74 34.77
C ALA A 115 -11.35 -38.33 34.61
N THR A 116 -10.41 -37.95 35.48
CA THR A 116 -9.71 -36.67 35.37
C THR A 116 -8.78 -36.65 34.15
N LYS A 117 -8.09 -37.76 33.88
CA LYS A 117 -7.24 -37.93 32.69
C LYS A 117 -8.04 -37.78 31.39
N ALA A 118 -9.16 -38.50 31.26
CA ALA A 118 -10.04 -38.43 30.09
C ALA A 118 -10.62 -37.02 29.88
N ALA A 119 -10.98 -36.32 30.97
CA ALA A 119 -11.46 -34.94 30.89
C ALA A 119 -10.38 -33.96 30.40
N PHE A 120 -9.13 -34.15 30.80
CA PHE A 120 -8.02 -33.35 30.28
C PHE A 120 -7.72 -33.63 28.81
N GLU A 121 -7.80 -34.88 28.37
CA GLU A 121 -7.66 -35.24 26.95
C GLU A 121 -8.76 -34.55 26.12
N THR A 122 -10.00 -34.63 26.59
CA THR A 122 -11.15 -33.93 25.97
C THR A 122 -10.94 -32.42 25.91
N TYR A 123 -10.46 -31.81 26.99
CA TYR A 123 -10.10 -30.40 27.03
C TYR A 123 -9.05 -30.06 25.98
N ASN A 124 -7.96 -30.83 25.88
CA ASN A 124 -6.90 -30.54 24.90
C ASN A 124 -7.42 -30.61 23.47
N VAL A 125 -8.21 -31.63 23.13
CA VAL A 125 -8.83 -31.78 21.81
C VAL A 125 -9.72 -30.57 21.49
N ALA A 126 -10.51 -30.11 22.46
CA ALA A 126 -11.33 -28.91 22.28
C ALA A 126 -10.49 -27.64 22.08
N VAL A 127 -9.39 -27.47 22.83
CA VAL A 127 -8.46 -26.34 22.65
C VAL A 127 -7.77 -26.38 21.29
N ASP A 128 -7.36 -27.56 20.82
CA ASP A 128 -6.72 -27.74 19.50
C ASP A 128 -7.69 -27.41 18.38
N ALA A 129 -8.92 -27.93 18.46
CA ALA A 129 -9.98 -27.63 17.50
C ALA A 129 -10.28 -26.12 17.46
N ALA A 130 -10.47 -25.48 18.63
CA ALA A 130 -10.72 -24.04 18.70
C ALA A 130 -9.55 -23.22 18.16
N THR A 131 -8.30 -23.62 18.44
CA THR A 131 -7.09 -22.95 17.94
C THR A 131 -6.99 -23.06 16.42
N LYS A 132 -7.24 -24.25 15.87
CA LYS A 132 -7.25 -24.50 14.43
C LYS A 132 -8.28 -23.62 13.72
N ILE A 133 -9.54 -23.64 14.19
CA ILE A 133 -10.63 -22.82 13.63
C ILE A 133 -10.26 -21.33 13.65
N ARG A 134 -9.74 -20.84 14.77
CA ARG A 134 -9.31 -19.43 14.88
C ARG A 134 -8.21 -19.11 13.87
N ARG A 135 -7.20 -19.98 13.71
CA ARG A 135 -6.10 -19.77 12.75
C ARG A 135 -6.62 -19.74 11.32
N GLU A 136 -7.39 -20.73 10.92
CA GLU A 136 -7.97 -20.83 9.57
C GLU A 136 -8.85 -19.61 9.24
N THR A 137 -9.65 -19.15 10.20
CA THR A 137 -10.49 -17.96 10.03
C THR A 137 -9.65 -16.70 9.83
N ILE A 138 -8.63 -16.49 10.67
CA ILE A 138 -7.74 -15.32 10.54
C ILE A 138 -6.97 -15.37 9.22
N ASP A 139 -6.44 -16.53 8.83
CA ASP A 139 -5.69 -16.68 7.58
C ASP A 139 -6.56 -16.40 6.35
N ALA A 140 -7.79 -16.91 6.32
CA ALA A 140 -8.74 -16.65 5.24
C ALA A 140 -9.07 -15.15 5.11
N VAL A 141 -9.29 -14.48 6.24
CA VAL A 141 -9.60 -13.04 6.28
C VAL A 141 -8.39 -12.20 5.86
N MET A 142 -7.17 -12.55 6.30
CA MET A 142 -5.95 -11.88 5.90
C MET A 142 -5.68 -12.03 4.41
N LYS A 143 -5.89 -13.22 3.85
CA LYS A 143 -5.79 -13.47 2.41
C LYS A 143 -6.78 -12.60 1.63
N THR A 144 -8.04 -12.54 2.07
CA THR A 144 -9.07 -11.69 1.45
C THR A 144 -8.67 -10.20 1.48
N PHE A 145 -8.14 -9.73 2.61
CA PHE A 145 -7.65 -8.36 2.74
C PHE A 145 -6.48 -8.06 1.79
N GLN A 146 -5.53 -9.00 1.66
CA GLN A 146 -4.39 -8.88 0.74
C GLN A 146 -4.85 -8.80 -0.71
N THR A 147 -5.75 -9.68 -1.14
CA THR A 147 -6.33 -9.65 -2.50
C THR A 147 -7.02 -8.32 -2.78
N ALA A 148 -7.79 -7.78 -1.83
CA ALA A 148 -8.41 -6.46 -1.97
C ALA A 148 -7.36 -5.33 -2.10
N GLN A 149 -6.28 -5.41 -1.31
CA GLN A 149 -5.17 -4.46 -1.38
C GLN A 149 -4.46 -4.49 -2.74
N ASP A 150 -4.17 -5.69 -3.26
CA ASP A 150 -3.49 -5.86 -4.55
C ASP A 150 -4.33 -5.30 -5.71
N ALA A 151 -5.63 -5.61 -5.72
CA ALA A 151 -6.55 -5.09 -6.72
C ALA A 151 -6.66 -3.55 -6.67
N ALA A 152 -6.75 -2.98 -5.47
CA ALA A 152 -6.83 -1.54 -5.28
C ALA A 152 -5.52 -0.83 -5.69
N LEU A 153 -4.36 -1.42 -5.37
CA LEU A 153 -3.05 -0.91 -5.79
C LEU A 153 -2.90 -0.93 -7.31
N LYS A 154 -3.26 -2.06 -7.95
CA LYS A 154 -3.22 -2.17 -9.41
C LYS A 154 -4.08 -1.11 -10.08
N THR A 155 -5.31 -0.93 -9.62
CA THR A 155 -6.23 0.09 -10.15
C THR A 155 -5.64 1.49 -10.02
N ARG A 156 -5.03 1.80 -8.87
CA ARG A 156 -4.36 3.09 -8.65
C ARG A 156 -3.16 3.26 -9.59
N HIS A 157 -2.35 2.22 -9.79
CA HIS A 157 -1.21 2.26 -10.70
C HIS A 157 -1.65 2.53 -12.14
N ASP A 158 -2.63 1.78 -12.64
CA ASP A 158 -3.17 1.94 -13.99
C ASP A 158 -3.71 3.38 -14.21
N ALA A 159 -4.41 3.95 -13.22
CA ALA A 159 -4.93 5.32 -13.30
C ALA A 159 -3.81 6.38 -13.32
N VAL A 160 -2.76 6.21 -12.51
CA VAL A 160 -1.60 7.11 -12.50
C VAL A 160 -0.85 7.02 -13.83
N ASP A 161 -0.69 5.82 -14.38
CA ASP A 161 -0.04 5.61 -15.70
C ASP A 161 -0.80 6.27 -16.83
N ALA A 162 -2.13 6.10 -16.85
CA ALA A 162 -2.98 6.79 -17.80
C ALA A 162 -2.85 8.32 -17.67
N ALA A 163 -2.84 8.86 -16.44
CA ALA A 163 -2.68 10.29 -16.19
C ALA A 163 -1.33 10.85 -16.68
N VAL A 164 -0.24 10.13 -16.40
CA VAL A 164 1.10 10.51 -16.85
C VAL A 164 1.21 10.46 -18.38
N LYS A 165 0.71 9.40 -19.00
CA LYS A 165 0.68 9.25 -20.47
C LYS A 165 -0.13 10.38 -21.13
N ALA A 166 -1.32 10.68 -20.60
CA ALA A 166 -2.17 11.75 -21.10
C ALA A 166 -1.49 13.13 -20.96
N ARG A 167 -0.84 13.40 -19.82
CA ARG A 167 -0.09 14.64 -19.61
C ARG A 167 1.04 14.77 -20.64
N ARG A 168 1.80 13.70 -20.91
CA ARG A 168 2.88 13.75 -21.91
C ARG A 168 2.34 14.08 -23.29
N ALA A 169 1.31 13.35 -23.73
CA ALA A 169 0.68 13.59 -25.02
C ALA A 169 0.19 15.03 -25.18
N ALA A 170 -0.40 15.62 -24.11
CA ALA A 170 -0.83 17.01 -24.12
C ALA A 170 0.34 18.00 -24.26
N ILE A 171 1.45 17.77 -23.55
CA ILE A 171 2.63 18.63 -23.66
C ILE A 171 3.29 18.47 -25.03
N ASP A 172 3.35 17.26 -25.59
CA ASP A 172 3.92 17.00 -26.91
C ASP A 172 3.12 17.66 -28.03
N ALA A 173 1.79 17.62 -27.93
CA ALA A 173 0.90 18.36 -28.83
C ALA A 173 1.11 19.87 -28.73
N ALA A 174 1.25 20.40 -27.52
CA ALA A 174 1.52 21.82 -27.28
C ALA A 174 2.89 22.25 -27.85
N LEU A 175 3.93 21.42 -27.66
CA LEU A 175 5.25 21.65 -28.22
C LEU A 175 5.24 21.61 -29.75
N SER A 176 4.53 20.65 -30.35
CA SER A 176 4.40 20.56 -31.82
C SER A 176 3.74 21.82 -32.40
N THR A 177 2.65 22.28 -31.77
CA THR A 177 1.95 23.52 -32.14
C THR A 177 2.87 24.74 -32.00
N TRP A 178 3.65 24.79 -30.92
CA TRP A 178 4.59 25.88 -30.65
C TRP A 178 5.72 25.93 -31.69
N LYS A 179 6.26 24.77 -32.12
CA LYS A 179 7.34 24.68 -33.13
C LYS A 179 6.95 25.35 -34.45
N ILE A 180 5.70 25.17 -34.90
CA ILE A 180 5.17 25.79 -36.13
C ILE A 180 5.26 27.32 -36.09
N ARG A 181 5.21 27.93 -34.90
CA ARG A 181 5.21 29.38 -34.71
C ARG A 181 6.59 29.95 -34.34
N CYS A 182 7.65 29.14 -34.29
CA CYS A 182 9.01 29.60 -33.89
C CYS A 182 9.59 30.62 -34.88
N THR A 183 9.31 30.45 -36.17
CA THR A 183 9.78 31.36 -37.24
C THR A 183 8.84 32.54 -37.50
N GLY A 184 7.74 32.64 -36.75
CA GLY A 184 6.79 33.74 -36.85
C GLY A 184 7.31 35.07 -36.29
N THR A 185 6.48 36.09 -36.43
CA THR A 185 6.68 37.42 -35.83
C THR A 185 6.81 37.34 -34.30
N GLU A 186 7.33 38.39 -33.68
CA GLU A 186 7.47 38.42 -32.21
C GLU A 186 6.14 38.25 -31.48
N ALA A 187 5.06 38.87 -32.00
CA ALA A 187 3.71 38.71 -31.47
C ALA A 187 3.23 37.25 -31.55
N GLU A 188 3.47 36.57 -32.68
CA GLU A 188 3.13 35.15 -32.84
C GLU A 188 3.90 34.25 -31.88
N ARG A 189 5.20 34.53 -31.66
CA ARG A 189 6.01 33.79 -30.68
C ARG A 189 5.54 34.01 -29.25
N GLN A 190 5.18 35.24 -28.87
CA GLN A 190 4.64 35.52 -27.54
C GLN A 190 3.31 34.80 -27.30
N ALA A 191 2.41 34.81 -28.31
CA ALA A 191 1.15 34.07 -28.26
C ALA A 191 1.38 32.55 -28.13
N ALA A 192 2.30 31.99 -28.92
CA ALA A 192 2.67 30.57 -28.84
C ALA A 192 3.25 30.19 -27.47
N ASN A 193 4.16 31.01 -26.91
CA ASN A 193 4.72 30.80 -25.57
C ASN A 193 3.64 30.84 -24.48
N LYS A 194 2.64 31.72 -24.60
CA LYS A 194 1.51 31.75 -23.67
C LYS A 194 0.66 30.48 -23.81
N ALA A 195 0.32 30.08 -25.04
CA ALA A 195 -0.46 28.88 -25.30
C ALA A 195 0.23 27.60 -24.77
N LEU A 196 1.56 27.48 -24.95
CA LEU A 196 2.34 26.38 -24.40
C LEU A 196 2.26 26.33 -22.87
N ARG A 197 2.45 27.46 -22.18
CA ARG A 197 2.34 27.53 -20.71
C ARG A 197 0.95 27.18 -20.21
N ASP A 198 -0.09 27.69 -20.86
CA ASP A 198 -1.48 27.41 -20.51
C ASP A 198 -1.78 25.90 -20.70
N ALA A 199 -1.31 25.30 -21.80
CA ALA A 199 -1.47 23.87 -22.06
C ALA A 199 -0.72 22.99 -21.04
N VAL A 200 0.51 23.36 -20.67
CA VAL A 200 1.29 22.63 -19.64
C VAL A 200 0.59 22.72 -18.28
N SER A 201 0.09 23.90 -17.90
CA SER A 201 -0.65 24.12 -16.65
C SER A 201 -1.96 23.32 -16.60
N ALA A 202 -2.71 23.31 -17.71
CA ALA A 202 -3.93 22.52 -17.85
C ALA A 202 -3.64 21.01 -17.75
N ALA A 203 -2.64 20.52 -18.49
CA ALA A 203 -2.22 19.11 -18.44
C ALA A 203 -1.74 18.70 -17.04
N HIS A 204 -1.05 19.58 -16.33
CA HIS A 204 -0.66 19.37 -14.94
C HIS A 204 -1.88 19.23 -14.03
N THR A 205 -2.82 20.19 -14.10
CA THR A 205 -4.04 20.22 -13.29
C THR A 205 -4.88 18.95 -13.52
N THR A 206 -5.10 18.57 -14.77
CA THR A 206 -5.84 17.35 -15.11
C THR A 206 -5.15 16.10 -14.53
N SER A 207 -3.83 15.99 -14.67
CA SER A 207 -3.08 14.85 -14.12
C SER A 207 -3.19 14.77 -12.59
N GLN A 208 -3.11 15.90 -11.89
CA GLN A 208 -3.26 15.93 -10.44
C GLN A 208 -4.66 15.50 -10.00
N THR A 209 -5.70 15.96 -10.70
CA THR A 209 -7.09 15.59 -10.40
C THR A 209 -7.31 14.08 -10.52
N VAL A 210 -6.79 13.45 -11.59
CA VAL A 210 -6.88 11.99 -11.76
C VAL A 210 -6.13 11.26 -10.66
N ILE A 211 -4.92 11.70 -10.30
CA ILE A 211 -4.12 11.09 -9.23
C ILE A 211 -4.84 11.18 -7.88
N LYS A 212 -5.41 12.34 -7.55
CA LYS A 212 -6.20 12.53 -6.32
C LYS A 212 -7.42 11.62 -6.30
N ALA A 213 -8.15 11.54 -7.41
CA ALA A 213 -9.31 10.66 -7.52
C ALA A 213 -8.93 9.18 -7.36
N ALA A 214 -7.81 8.75 -7.95
CA ALA A 214 -7.30 7.39 -7.80
C ALA A 214 -6.91 7.07 -6.35
N GLN A 215 -6.32 8.02 -5.62
CA GLN A 215 -6.02 7.87 -4.20
C GLN A 215 -7.31 7.79 -3.35
N SER A 216 -8.30 8.64 -3.62
CA SER A 216 -9.60 8.56 -2.93
C SER A 216 -10.32 7.24 -3.18
N ALA A 217 -10.24 6.70 -4.40
CA ALA A 217 -10.80 5.39 -4.74
C ALA A 217 -10.07 4.24 -4.02
N PHE A 218 -8.76 4.33 -3.87
CA PHE A 218 -7.99 3.39 -3.06
C PHE A 218 -8.44 3.42 -1.59
N GLU A 219 -8.58 4.61 -1.01
CA GLU A 219 -9.01 4.77 0.38
C GLU A 219 -10.43 4.28 0.61
N SER A 220 -11.36 4.58 -0.32
CA SER A 220 -12.75 4.14 -0.25
C SER A 220 -12.89 2.62 -0.35
N THR A 221 -11.99 1.96 -1.08
CA THR A 221 -11.94 0.49 -1.18
C THR A 221 -11.33 -0.13 0.08
N MET A 222 -10.24 0.45 0.58
CA MET A 222 -9.49 -0.16 1.69
C MET A 222 -10.12 0.08 3.06
N LYS A 223 -10.91 1.14 3.25
CA LYS A 223 -11.63 1.40 4.50
C LYS A 223 -12.60 0.27 4.88
N PRO A 224 -13.56 -0.14 4.03
CA PRO A 224 -14.44 -1.26 4.33
C PRO A 224 -13.65 -2.58 4.43
N ALA A 225 -12.64 -2.82 3.59
CA ALA A 225 -11.82 -4.02 3.67
C ALA A 225 -11.13 -4.17 5.06
N ARG A 226 -10.62 -3.07 5.63
CA ARG A 226 -10.08 -3.06 7.00
C ARG A 226 -11.17 -3.36 8.04
N ALA A 227 -12.35 -2.73 7.91
CA ALA A 227 -13.45 -2.95 8.84
C ALA A 227 -13.93 -4.40 8.82
N THR A 228 -14.06 -5.02 7.64
CA THR A 228 -14.41 -6.43 7.48
C THR A 228 -13.38 -7.34 8.13
N ARG A 229 -12.08 -7.06 7.92
CA ARG A 229 -11.00 -7.80 8.59
C ARG A 229 -11.11 -7.70 10.10
N ASP A 230 -11.21 -6.49 10.64
CA ASP A 230 -11.21 -6.25 12.08
C ASP A 230 -12.45 -6.88 12.76
N ALA A 231 -13.61 -6.83 12.10
CA ALA A 231 -14.83 -7.48 12.55
C ALA A 231 -14.68 -9.01 12.56
N ALA A 232 -14.16 -9.61 11.50
CA ALA A 232 -13.97 -11.06 11.43
C ALA A 232 -12.93 -11.55 12.45
N GLU A 233 -11.84 -10.80 12.67
CA GLU A 233 -10.89 -11.10 13.74
C GLU A 233 -11.52 -11.02 15.14
N LYS A 234 -12.39 -10.03 15.37
CA LYS A 234 -13.11 -9.91 16.64
C LYS A 234 -13.99 -11.14 16.88
N VAL A 235 -14.79 -11.53 15.88
CA VAL A 235 -15.64 -12.73 15.95
C VAL A 235 -14.79 -13.98 16.20
N ALA A 236 -13.69 -14.18 15.46
CA ALA A 236 -12.81 -15.32 15.66
C ALA A 236 -12.22 -15.38 17.09
N ARG A 237 -11.89 -14.23 17.67
CA ARG A 237 -11.42 -14.13 19.07
C ARG A 237 -12.52 -14.47 20.08
N GLU A 238 -13.74 -14.00 19.85
CA GLU A 238 -14.90 -14.27 20.71
C GLU A 238 -15.30 -15.74 20.67
N THR A 239 -15.39 -16.34 19.49
CA THR A 239 -15.67 -17.77 19.30
C THR A 239 -14.61 -18.64 19.97
N PHE A 240 -13.33 -18.27 19.84
CA PHE A 240 -12.25 -18.97 20.53
C PHE A 240 -12.41 -18.89 22.05
N ARG A 241 -12.62 -17.70 22.62
CA ARG A 241 -12.82 -17.53 24.07
C ARG A 241 -14.00 -18.35 24.59
N SER A 242 -15.12 -18.33 23.88
CA SER A 242 -16.31 -19.11 24.22
C SER A 242 -16.00 -20.61 24.24
N SER A 243 -15.33 -21.11 23.20
CA SER A 243 -14.94 -22.53 23.09
C SER A 243 -14.02 -22.96 24.23
N ILE A 244 -13.03 -22.12 24.59
CA ILE A 244 -12.12 -22.40 25.70
C ILE A 244 -12.87 -22.39 27.04
N LYS A 245 -13.81 -21.47 27.24
CA LYS A 245 -14.63 -21.44 28.47
C LYS A 245 -15.44 -22.72 28.62
N ILE A 246 -16.11 -23.18 27.57
CA ILE A 246 -16.88 -24.43 27.57
C ILE A 246 -15.96 -25.61 27.92
N ALA A 247 -14.80 -25.70 27.28
CA ALA A 247 -13.83 -26.76 27.56
C ALA A 247 -13.37 -26.73 29.03
N HIS A 248 -13.11 -25.54 29.58
CA HIS A 248 -12.71 -25.38 30.98
C HIS A 248 -13.83 -25.79 31.95
N ASP A 249 -15.07 -25.40 31.68
CA ASP A 249 -16.23 -25.75 32.51
C ASP A 249 -16.43 -27.29 32.57
N ILE A 250 -16.27 -27.98 31.43
CA ILE A 250 -16.30 -29.45 31.36
C ILE A 250 -15.18 -30.07 32.21
N LEU A 251 -13.95 -29.57 32.08
CA LEU A 251 -12.81 -30.04 32.87
C LEU A 251 -13.03 -29.85 34.37
N GLN A 252 -13.60 -28.71 34.78
CA GLN A 252 -13.88 -28.41 36.18
C GLN A 252 -14.96 -29.34 36.76
N GLN A 253 -16.04 -29.59 36.02
CA GLN A 253 -17.09 -30.53 36.43
C GLN A 253 -16.53 -31.94 36.64
N ALA A 254 -15.69 -32.43 35.73
CA ALA A 254 -15.05 -33.74 35.85
C ALA A 254 -14.15 -33.84 37.09
N ARG A 255 -13.38 -32.78 37.39
CA ARG A 255 -12.56 -32.73 38.62
C ARG A 255 -13.40 -32.75 39.89
N GLN A 256 -14.51 -31.99 39.92
CA GLN A 256 -15.40 -31.96 41.09
C GLN A 256 -16.08 -33.32 41.32
N ALA A 257 -16.48 -34.00 40.25
CA ALA A 257 -17.04 -35.35 40.33
C ALA A 257 -16.02 -36.38 40.87
N ALA A 258 -14.73 -36.20 40.56
CA ALA A 258 -13.65 -37.06 41.04
C ALA A 258 -13.26 -36.85 42.51
N VAL A 259 -13.61 -35.71 43.12
CA VAL A 259 -13.34 -35.41 44.54
C VAL A 259 -14.48 -35.88 45.45
N LYS A 260 -15.69 -36.05 44.91
CA LYS A 260 -16.88 -36.51 45.65
C LYS A 260 -17.03 -38.04 45.73
N LYS A 261 -16.15 -38.79 45.07
CA LYS A 261 -16.03 -40.25 45.16
C LYS A 261 -14.83 -40.60 46.03
#